data_AF-A0A9D9DGR4-F1
#
_entry.id   AF-A0A9D9DGR4-F1
#
_cell.length_a   1.000
_cell.length_b   1.000
_cell.length_c   1.000
_cell.angle_alpha   90.00
_cell.angle_beta   90.00
_cell.angle_gamma   90.00
#
_symmetry.space_group_name_H-M   'P 1'
#
loop_
_entity.id
_entity.type
_entity.pdbx_description
1 polymer ?
#
loop_
_entity_poly.entity_id
_entity_poly.type
_entity_poly.pdbx_seq_one_letter_code
_entity_poly.pdbx_strand_id
1 'polypeptide(L)'
;MKLQLSSKDILNKTFKKNTKGYDPNEVDSFLDKILSDYRMIDGVMKGLESQIDQLKKDNQNLRVELSKKDAELSGNHNQFLANPDIVRLDNLDLLKKISKYEKKFYQMGVDPSKIK
;
A
#
# COMPACT_ATOMS: atom_id res chain seq x y z
N MET A 1 6.72 18.16 -8.26
CA MET A 1 6.12 19.48 -7.91
C MET A 1 7.11 20.20 -7.01
N LYS A 2 7.52 21.43 -7.32
CA LYS A 2 8.49 22.18 -6.51
C LYS A 2 7.82 23.46 -6.03
N LEU A 3 7.67 23.59 -4.71
CA LEU A 3 7.17 24.82 -4.09
C LEU A 3 8.19 25.94 -4.35
N GLN A 4 7.70 27.10 -4.78
CA GLN A 4 8.53 28.27 -5.07
C GLN A 4 8.95 29.02 -3.81
N LEU A 5 8.23 28.83 -2.71
CA LEU A 5 8.43 29.48 -1.43
C LEU A 5 8.33 28.42 -0.33
N SER A 6 9.12 28.57 0.73
CA SER A 6 8.96 27.83 1.98
C SER A 6 8.32 28.70 3.05
N SER A 7 7.77 28.07 4.10
CA SER A 7 7.32 28.74 5.32
C SER A 7 8.39 29.71 5.88
N LYS A 8 9.67 29.33 5.77
CA LYS A 8 10.80 30.15 6.23
C LYS A 8 11.06 31.35 5.32
N ASP A 9 10.85 31.21 4.01
CA ASP A 9 11.03 32.30 3.05
C ASP A 9 9.96 33.37 3.22
N ILE A 10 8.72 32.96 3.52
CA ILE A 10 7.60 33.87 3.80
C ILE A 10 7.87 34.67 5.08
N LEU A 11 8.30 33.99 6.15
CA LEU A 11 8.59 34.63 7.44
C LEU A 11 9.73 35.66 7.36
N ASN A 12 10.78 35.38 6.59
CA ASN A 12 11.94 36.26 6.48
C ASN A 12 11.80 37.31 5.36
N LYS A 13 10.65 37.37 4.69
CA LYS A 13 10.45 38.28 3.56
C LYS A 13 10.35 39.71 4.05
N THR A 14 11.28 40.55 3.62
CA THR A 14 11.22 41.99 3.84
C THR A 14 10.79 42.70 2.56
N PHE A 15 9.83 43.64 2.70
CA PHE A 15 9.34 44.46 1.60
C PHE A 15 9.94 45.87 1.68
N LYS A 16 10.26 46.45 0.53
CA LYS A 16 10.70 47.85 0.45
C LYS A 16 9.49 48.76 0.66
N LYS A 17 9.63 49.76 1.55
CA LYS A 17 8.59 50.77 1.76
C LYS A 17 8.57 51.76 0.59
N ASN A 18 7.38 52.03 0.05
CA ASN A 18 7.17 53.03 -1.00
C ASN A 18 6.10 54.04 -0.54
N THR A 19 6.15 55.28 -1.01
CA THR A 19 5.23 56.36 -0.62
C THR A 19 3.79 56.12 -1.07
N LYS A 20 3.57 55.25 -2.06
CA LYS A 20 2.26 54.71 -2.44
C LYS A 20 2.31 53.18 -2.36
N GLY A 21 2.15 52.63 -1.15
CA GLY A 21 2.18 51.19 -0.90
C GLY A 21 1.03 50.73 -0.01
N TYR A 22 0.90 49.41 0.12
CA TYR A 22 -0.01 48.78 1.08
C TYR A 22 0.41 49.06 2.52
N ASP A 23 -0.55 49.02 3.45
CA ASP A 23 -0.27 49.12 4.89
C ASP A 23 0.58 47.90 5.31
N PRO A 24 1.77 48.11 5.91
CA PRO A 24 2.59 47.01 6.42
C PRO A 24 1.82 46.06 7.36
N ASN A 25 0.93 46.58 8.21
CA ASN A 25 0.20 45.75 9.17
C ASN A 25 -0.82 44.83 8.48
N GLU A 26 -1.48 45.32 7.43
CA GLU A 26 -2.43 44.52 6.65
C GLU A 26 -1.69 43.41 5.88
N VAL A 27 -0.54 43.76 5.29
CA VAL A 27 0.33 42.80 4.61
C VAL A 27 0.83 41.72 5.58
N ASP A 28 1.33 42.11 6.76
CA ASP A 28 1.83 41.17 7.75
C ASP A 28 0.72 40.23 8.24
N SER A 29 -0.47 40.75 8.55
CA SER A 29 -1.62 39.93 8.96
C SER A 29 -2.06 38.94 7.88
N PHE A 30 -1.93 39.32 6.60
CA PHE A 30 -2.20 38.41 5.49
C PHE A 30 -1.09 37.35 5.33
N LEU A 31 0.18 37.75 5.47
CA LEU A 31 1.31 36.84 5.41
C LEU A 31 1.32 35.82 6.55
N ASP A 32 0.82 36.19 7.74
CA ASP A 32 0.63 35.25 8.86
C ASP A 32 -0.33 34.11 8.51
N LYS A 33 -1.42 34.42 7.78
CA LYS A 33 -2.37 33.39 7.29
C LYS A 33 -1.70 32.47 6.28
N ILE A 34 -1.02 33.06 5.28
CA ILE A 34 -0.28 32.28 4.28
C ILE A 34 0.78 31.41 4.95
N LEU A 35 1.49 31.94 5.95
CA LEU A 35 2.50 31.20 6.71
C LEU A 35 1.88 30.00 7.44
N SER A 36 0.69 30.15 8.02
CA SER A 36 -0.04 29.06 8.65
C SER A 36 -0.36 27.94 7.65
N ASP A 37 -0.88 28.30 6.48
CA ASP A 37 -1.21 27.34 5.42
C ASP A 37 0.04 26.59 4.93
N TYR A 38 1.15 27.32 4.70
CA TYR A 38 2.41 26.70 4.28
C TYR A 38 2.98 25.75 5.33
N ARG A 39 2.88 26.08 6.63
CA ARG A 39 3.27 25.16 7.70
C ARG A 39 2.40 23.90 7.73
N MET A 40 1.10 24.05 7.47
CA MET A 40 0.18 22.91 7.38
C MET A 40 0.54 22.01 6.20
N ILE A 41 0.82 22.59 5.03
CA ILE A 41 1.25 21.86 3.83
C ILE A 41 2.57 21.12 4.09
N ASP A 42 3.56 21.77 4.71
CA ASP A 42 4.83 21.14 5.09
C ASP A 42 4.60 19.94 6.03
N GLY A 43 3.68 20.08 6.99
CA GLY A 43 3.30 19.00 7.90
C GLY A 43 2.64 17.82 7.18
N VAL A 44 1.69 18.11 6.28
CA VAL A 44 1.00 17.09 5.47
C VAL A 44 1.98 16.37 4.54
N MET A 45 2.88 17.11 3.87
CA MET A 45 3.91 16.51 3.02
C MET A 45 4.78 15.53 3.80
N LYS A 46 5.31 15.94 4.96
CA LYS A 46 6.10 15.04 5.81
C LYS A 46 5.31 13.83 6.28
N GLY A 47 4.04 14.02 6.63
CA GLY A 47 3.14 12.92 7.01
C GLY A 47 2.92 11.93 5.87
N LEU A 48 2.75 12.42 4.64
CA LEU A 48 2.60 11.57 3.45
C LEU A 48 3.90 10.85 3.09
N GLU A 49 5.05 11.52 3.16
CA GLU A 49 6.37 10.90 2.95
C GLU A 49 6.59 9.76 3.95
N SER A 50 6.30 10.00 5.23
CA SER A 50 6.40 8.96 6.27
C SER A 50 5.46 7.78 6.01
N GLN A 51 4.22 8.03 5.56
CA GLN A 51 3.30 6.95 5.21
C GLN A 51 3.79 6.14 4.00
N ILE A 52 4.33 6.80 2.98
CA ILE A 52 4.90 6.13 1.81
C ILE A 52 6.06 5.23 2.22
N ASP A 53 6.95 5.71 3.09
CA ASP A 53 8.10 4.93 3.55
C ASP A 53 7.66 3.73 4.39
N GLN A 54 6.68 3.91 5.27
CA GLN A 54 6.09 2.82 6.05
C GLN A 54 5.45 1.77 5.13
N LEU A 55 4.62 2.19 4.18
CA LEU A 55 3.97 1.29 3.22
C LEU A 55 4.97 0.55 2.33
N LYS A 56 6.06 1.21 1.92
CA LYS A 56 7.15 0.54 1.16
C LYS A 56 7.82 -0.53 2.00
N LYS A 57 8.12 -0.24 3.27
CA LYS A 57 8.73 -1.20 4.18
C LYS A 57 7.81 -2.40 4.41
N ASP A 58 6.52 -2.16 4.63
CA ASP A 58 5.54 -3.23 4.82
C ASP A 58 5.38 -4.08 3.55
N ASN A 59 5.36 -3.45 2.37
CA ASN A 59 5.38 -4.19 1.09
C ASN A 59 6.62 -5.06 0.92
N GLN A 60 7.81 -4.54 1.29
CA GLN A 60 9.04 -5.30 1.23
C GLN A 60 9.00 -6.51 2.16
N ASN A 61 8.54 -6.32 3.40
CA ASN A 61 8.38 -7.39 4.37
C ASN A 61 7.42 -8.48 3.86
N LEU A 62 6.24 -8.08 3.36
CA LEU A 62 5.26 -8.99 2.79
C LEU A 62 5.79 -9.76 1.57
N ARG A 63 6.57 -9.10 0.69
CA ARG A 63 7.23 -9.78 -0.45
C ARG A 63 8.24 -10.82 0.02
N VAL A 64 9.01 -10.52 1.06
CA VAL A 64 9.95 -11.48 1.66
C VAL A 64 9.20 -12.65 2.29
N GLU A 65 8.11 -12.40 3.01
CA GLU A 65 7.28 -13.46 3.59
C GLU A 65 6.63 -14.35 2.53
N LEU A 66 6.10 -13.76 1.45
CA LEU A 66 5.58 -14.51 0.31
C LEU A 66 6.66 -15.37 -0.32
N SER A 67 7.85 -14.80 -0.59
CA SER A 67 8.97 -15.57 -1.16
C SER A 67 9.41 -16.72 -0.25
N LYS A 68 9.40 -16.54 1.08
CA LYS A 68 9.69 -17.61 2.04
C LYS A 68 8.62 -18.70 2.00
N LYS A 69 7.34 -18.33 2.01
CA LYS A 69 6.24 -19.30 1.92
C LYS A 69 6.24 -20.05 0.59
N ASP A 70 6.53 -19.38 -0.52
CA ASP A 70 6.64 -20.03 -1.84
C ASP A 70 7.83 -21.00 -1.88
N ALA A 71 8.95 -20.66 -1.24
CA ALA A 71 10.10 -21.55 -1.09
C ALA A 71 9.81 -22.74 -0.18
N GLU A 72 9.09 -22.55 0.93
CA GLU A 72 8.63 -23.62 1.83
C GLU A 72 7.64 -24.57 1.14
N LEU A 73 6.71 -24.04 0.33
CA LEU A 73 5.78 -24.83 -0.46
C LEU A 73 6.49 -25.62 -1.55
N SER A 74 7.43 -24.99 -2.28
CA SER A 74 8.20 -25.65 -3.35
C SER A 74 9.19 -26.68 -2.80
N GLY A 75 9.81 -26.39 -1.66
CA GLY A 75 10.71 -27.29 -0.95
C GLY A 75 9.99 -28.52 -0.40
N ASN A 76 8.81 -28.33 0.21
CA ASN A 76 7.94 -29.44 0.61
C ASN A 76 7.44 -30.24 -0.58
N HIS A 77 7.03 -29.59 -1.68
CA HIS A 77 6.54 -30.29 -2.88
C HIS A 77 7.61 -31.22 -3.47
N ASN A 78 8.85 -30.75 -3.65
CA ASN A 78 9.93 -31.59 -4.17
C ASN A 78 10.28 -32.79 -3.27
N GLN A 79 10.15 -32.64 -1.94
CA GLN A 79 10.35 -33.74 -1.00
C GLN A 79 9.13 -34.69 -0.91
N PHE A 80 7.91 -34.17 -1.12
CA PHE A 80 6.67 -34.93 -1.25
C PHE A 80 6.64 -35.78 -2.51
N LEU A 81 7.03 -35.22 -3.67
CA LEU A 81 7.03 -35.92 -4.97
C LEU A 81 8.02 -37.09 -5.04
N ALA A 82 9.05 -37.09 -4.19
CA ALA A 82 10.01 -38.17 -4.07
C ALA A 82 9.47 -39.40 -3.32
N ASN A 83 8.33 -39.28 -2.62
CA ASN A 83 7.79 -40.34 -1.76
C ASN A 83 6.38 -40.80 -2.22
N PRO A 84 6.26 -41.99 -2.85
CA PRO A 84 5.02 -42.43 -3.50
C PRO A 84 3.81 -42.57 -2.55
N ASP A 85 4.03 -42.96 -1.29
CA ASP A 85 2.93 -43.10 -0.32
C ASP A 85 2.33 -41.74 0.07
N ILE A 86 3.17 -40.72 0.10
CA ILE A 86 2.78 -39.36 0.45
C ILE A 86 2.00 -38.72 -0.71
N VAL A 87 2.47 -38.90 -1.94
CA VAL A 87 1.75 -38.47 -3.17
C VAL A 87 0.37 -39.13 -3.26
N ARG A 88 0.27 -40.41 -2.90
CA ARG A 88 -1.02 -41.13 -2.92
C ARG A 88 -2.01 -40.56 -1.91
N LEU A 89 -1.54 -40.18 -0.72
CA LEU A 89 -2.39 -39.62 0.34
C LEU A 89 -2.92 -38.22 -0.05
N ASP A 90 -2.09 -37.38 -0.65
CA ASP A 90 -2.49 -36.05 -1.12
C ASP A 90 -3.47 -36.12 -2.30
N ASN A 91 -3.22 -37.02 -3.25
CA ASN A 91 -4.16 -37.32 -4.35
C ASN A 91 -5.51 -37.82 -3.81
N LEU A 92 -5.52 -38.63 -2.75
CA LEU A 92 -6.74 -39.10 -2.11
C LEU A 92 -7.53 -37.94 -1.48
N ASP A 93 -6.86 -37.00 -0.83
CA ASP A 93 -7.50 -35.83 -0.22
C ASP A 93 -8.00 -34.82 -1.26
N LEU A 94 -7.28 -34.64 -2.37
CA LEU A 94 -7.77 -33.91 -3.55
C LEU A 94 -9.04 -34.55 -4.12
N LEU A 95 -9.08 -35.87 -4.28
CA LEU A 95 -10.26 -36.60 -4.76
C LEU A 95 -11.46 -36.44 -3.80
N LYS A 96 -11.26 -36.51 -2.49
CA LYS A 96 -12.32 -36.24 -1.50
C LYS A 96 -12.87 -34.82 -1.62
N LYS A 97 -11.97 -33.85 -1.83
CA LYS A 97 -12.35 -32.43 -1.98
C LYS A 97 -13.12 -32.19 -3.26
N ILE A 98 -12.69 -32.78 -4.38
CA ILE A 98 -13.41 -32.77 -5.66
C ILE A 98 -14.80 -33.40 -5.49
N SER A 99 -14.89 -34.60 -4.91
CA SER A 99 -16.17 -35.29 -4.67
C SER A 99 -17.13 -34.45 -3.82
N LYS A 100 -16.61 -33.75 -2.79
CA LYS A 100 -17.41 -32.82 -1.98
C LYS A 100 -17.94 -31.65 -2.81
N TYR A 101 -17.11 -31.08 -3.69
CA TYR A 101 -17.54 -30.00 -4.57
C TYR A 101 -18.56 -30.49 -5.61
N GLU A 102 -18.33 -31.62 -6.27
CA GLU A 102 -19.26 -32.24 -7.19
C GLU A 102 -20.63 -32.45 -6.54
N LYS A 103 -20.66 -33.05 -5.34
CA LYS A 103 -21.91 -33.23 -4.59
C LYS A 103 -22.63 -31.90 -4.33
N LYS A 104 -21.89 -30.84 -4.02
CA LYS A 104 -22.46 -29.51 -3.81
C LYS A 104 -23.01 -28.91 -5.11
N PHE A 105 -22.34 -29.12 -6.25
CA PHE A 105 -22.84 -28.70 -7.57
C PHE A 105 -24.13 -29.44 -7.93
N TYR A 106 -24.19 -30.76 -7.76
CA TYR A 106 -25.41 -31.54 -7.97
C TYR A 106 -26.56 -31.09 -7.07
N GLN A 107 -26.28 -30.74 -5.80
CA GLN A 107 -27.29 -30.16 -4.89
C GLN A 107 -27.81 -28.79 -5.35
N MET A 108 -26.98 -28.01 -6.05
CA MET A 108 -27.36 -26.73 -6.65
C MET A 108 -28.02 -26.89 -8.03
N GLY A 109 -28.29 -28.12 -8.49
CA GLY A 109 -28.93 -28.40 -9.77
C GLY A 109 -28.04 -28.17 -11.00
N VAL A 110 -26.74 -27.96 -10.78
CA VAL A 110 -25.74 -27.81 -11.85
C VAL A 110 -25.02 -29.15 -11.99
N ASP A 111 -25.08 -29.75 -13.17
CA ASP A 111 -24.35 -30.98 -13.48
C ASP A 111 -22.89 -30.64 -13.83
N PRO A 112 -21.91 -30.90 -12.94
CA PRO A 112 -20.51 -30.59 -13.20
C PRO A 112 -19.94 -31.37 -14.38
N SER A 113 -20.53 -32.51 -14.79
CA SER A 113 -20.10 -33.27 -15.97
C SER A 113 -20.45 -32.59 -17.30
N LYS A 114 -21.29 -31.55 -17.28
CA LYS A 114 -21.66 -30.77 -18.48
C LYS A 114 -20.92 -29.44 -18.61
N ILE A 115 -20.08 -29.10 -17.64
CA ILE A 115 -19.22 -27.92 -17.69
C ILE A 115 -17.98 -28.32 -18.48
N LYS A 116 -17.98 -28.02 -19.77
CA LYS A 116 -16.83 -28.18 -20.67
C LYS A 116 -16.01 -26.90 -20.73
#